data_AF-A0AAE3TDC3-F1
#
_entry.id   AF-A0AAE3TDC3-F1
#
_cell.length_a   1.000
_cell.length_b   1.000
_cell.length_c   1.000
_cell.angle_alpha   90.00
_cell.angle_beta   90.00
_cell.angle_gamma   90.00
#
_symmetry.space_group_name_H-M   'P 1'
#
loop_
_entity.id
_entity.type
_entity.pdbx_description
1 polymer ?
#
loop_
_entity_poly.entity_id
_entity_poly.type
_entity_poly.pdbx_seq_one_letter_code
_entity_poly.pdbx_strand_id
1 'polypeptide(L)'
;MIKYQIIQTKGKTKGLRYFINPKILKDTPFEKTDLSNIEEHRLITLVLEDLEKYPNSRIGDVHHRIGEEIPLRRLRACIYKLVKENKIKPSGGKKFRSYFIDKNTG
;
A
#
# COMPACT_ATOMS: atom_id res chain seq x y z
N MET A 1 -4.31 -29.20 0.36
CA MET A 1 -4.92 -28.10 -0.42
C MET A 1 -3.82 -27.13 -0.87
N ILE A 2 -2.95 -27.55 -1.79
CA ILE A 2 -1.91 -26.73 -2.44
C ILE A 2 -2.35 -26.62 -3.90
N LYS A 3 -3.38 -25.79 -4.14
CA LYS A 3 -4.25 -25.94 -5.33
C LYS A 3 -3.79 -25.16 -6.56
N TYR A 4 -2.73 -24.35 -6.46
CA TYR A 4 -2.22 -23.59 -7.58
C TYR A 4 -0.69 -23.63 -7.54
N GLN A 5 -0.04 -24.20 -8.56
CA GLN A 5 1.43 -24.27 -8.74
C GLN A 5 2.08 -22.88 -8.94
N ILE A 6 1.79 -21.96 -8.02
CA ILE A 6 2.23 -20.56 -8.03
C ILE A 6 3.68 -20.48 -7.58
N ILE A 7 4.04 -21.28 -6.57
CA ILE A 7 5.37 -21.28 -5.96
C ILE A 7 6.07 -22.59 -6.34
N GLN A 8 7.19 -22.48 -7.04
CA GLN A 8 8.11 -23.58 -7.33
C GLN A 8 9.30 -23.52 -6.38
N THR A 9 9.89 -24.67 -6.11
CA THR A 9 11.06 -24.80 -5.24
C THR A 9 12.25 -25.32 -6.04
N LYS A 10 13.43 -24.76 -5.82
CA LYS A 10 14.70 -25.27 -6.38
C LYS A 10 15.64 -25.60 -5.23
N GLY A 11 16.12 -26.84 -5.19
CA GLY A 11 17.05 -27.36 -4.19
C GLY A 11 16.43 -28.43 -3.28
N LYS A 12 17.24 -29.39 -2.82
CA LYS A 12 16.86 -30.47 -1.88
C LYS A 12 17.52 -30.34 -0.49
N THR A 13 18.47 -29.42 -0.31
CA THR A 13 19.25 -29.23 0.93
C THR A 13 19.10 -27.79 1.47
N LYS A 14 19.98 -27.32 2.37
CA LYS A 14 19.92 -25.98 3.01
C LYS A 14 19.88 -24.76 2.06
N GLY A 15 19.95 -24.95 0.74
CA GLY A 15 19.80 -23.93 -0.29
C GLY A 15 18.43 -23.89 -0.97
N LEU A 16 17.37 -24.31 -0.28
CA LEU A 16 16.02 -24.36 -0.83
C LEU A 16 15.51 -22.94 -1.11
N ARG A 17 15.29 -22.63 -2.39
CA ARG A 17 14.76 -21.32 -2.83
C ARG A 17 13.36 -21.51 -3.40
N TYR A 18 12.44 -20.68 -2.95
CA TYR A 18 11.11 -20.56 -3.52
C TYR A 18 11.13 -19.49 -4.61
N PHE A 19 10.57 -19.79 -5.77
CA PHE A 19 10.43 -18.86 -6.88
C PHE A 19 9.03 -18.97 -7.49
N ILE A 20 8.51 -17.85 -8.00
CA ILE A 20 7.20 -17.82 -8.64
C ILE A 20 7.31 -18.50 -10.01
N ASN A 21 6.33 -19.32 -10.37
CA ASN A 21 6.30 -20.03 -11.64
C ASN A 21 6.31 -19.04 -12.83
N PRO A 22 7.35 -19.03 -13.67
CA PRO A 22 7.48 -18.07 -14.77
C PRO A 22 6.43 -18.28 -15.87
N LYS A 23 5.76 -19.44 -15.95
CA LYS A 23 4.66 -19.66 -16.88
C LYS A 23 3.45 -18.78 -16.54
N ILE A 24 3.16 -18.63 -15.23
CA ILE A 24 2.07 -17.75 -14.76
C ILE A 24 2.39 -16.30 -15.10
N LEU A 25 3.66 -15.88 -14.94
CA LEU A 25 4.13 -14.54 -15.28
C LEU A 25 4.08 -14.22 -16.78
N LYS A 26 4.13 -15.22 -17.65
CA LYS A 26 4.10 -15.02 -19.12
C LYS A 26 2.68 -14.88 -19.67
N ASP A 27 1.72 -15.60 -19.09
CA ASP A 27 0.33 -15.62 -19.56
C ASP A 27 -0.54 -14.54 -18.89
N THR A 28 0.03 -13.80 -17.95
CA THR A 28 -0.63 -12.64 -17.32
C THR A 28 -0.09 -11.35 -17.93
N PRO A 29 -0.95 -10.42 -18.35
CA PRO A 29 -0.51 -9.10 -18.79
C PRO A 29 -0.03 -8.30 -17.57
N PHE A 30 1.20 -8.56 -17.13
CA PHE A 30 1.86 -7.71 -16.15
C PHE A 30 2.27 -6.42 -16.85
N GLU A 31 1.47 -5.36 -16.68
CA GLU A 31 1.93 -3.99 -16.94
C GLU A 31 3.15 -3.70 -16.05
N LYS A 32 4.05 -2.82 -16.51
CA LYS A 32 5.21 -2.37 -15.70
C LYS A 32 4.72 -1.98 -14.30
N THR A 33 5.21 -2.68 -13.28
CA THR A 33 4.82 -2.45 -11.90
C THR A 33 5.57 -1.25 -11.33
N ASP A 34 5.26 -0.06 -11.83
CA ASP A 34 5.69 1.19 -11.21
C ASP A 34 4.61 1.60 -10.21
N LEU A 35 4.98 2.01 -8.98
CA LEU A 35 3.99 2.53 -8.01
C LEU A 35 3.26 3.77 -8.57
N SER A 36 3.82 4.41 -9.59
CA SER A 36 3.19 5.52 -10.32
C SER A 36 1.82 5.15 -10.92
N ASN A 37 1.59 3.89 -11.30
CA ASN A 37 0.33 3.41 -11.86
C ASN A 37 -0.44 2.43 -10.95
N ILE A 38 -0.27 2.55 -9.63
CA ILE A 38 -1.10 1.83 -8.66
C ILE A 38 -2.57 2.24 -8.80
N GLU A 39 -3.47 1.26 -8.78
CA GLU A 39 -4.91 1.50 -8.73
C GLU A 39 -5.33 2.26 -7.46
N GLU A 40 -6.35 3.12 -7.58
CA GLU A 40 -6.81 3.98 -6.49
C GLU A 40 -7.19 3.18 -5.24
N HIS A 41 -7.82 2.02 -5.41
CA HIS A 41 -8.22 1.17 -4.29
C HIS A 41 -7.01 0.61 -3.52
N ARG A 42 -5.90 0.29 -4.19
CA ARG A 42 -4.69 -0.22 -3.55
C ARG A 42 -3.95 0.89 -2.80
N LEU A 43 -3.93 2.10 -3.37
CA LEU A 43 -3.37 3.26 -2.69
C LEU A 43 -4.12 3.55 -1.38
N ILE A 44 -5.45 3.43 -1.39
CA ILE A 44 -6.28 3.57 -0.19
C ILE A 44 -5.86 2.57 0.89
N THR A 45 -5.75 1.29 0.53
CA THR A 45 -5.34 0.25 1.47
C THR A 45 -3.96 0.52 2.06
N LEU A 46 -2.98 0.88 1.22
CA LEU A 46 -1.62 1.21 1.67
C LEU A 46 -1.60 2.39 2.65
N VAL A 47 -2.37 3.45 2.38
CA VAL A 47 -2.46 4.61 3.27
C VAL A 47 -3.11 4.24 4.61
N LEU A 48 -4.13 3.39 4.59
CA LEU A 48 -4.79 2.92 5.82
C LEU A 48 -3.85 2.04 6.66
N GLU A 49 -3.19 1.05 6.06
CA GLU A 49 -2.22 0.20 6.74
C GLU A 49 -1.05 1.01 7.33
N ASP A 50 -0.55 2.01 6.58
CA ASP A 50 0.51 2.89 7.06
C ASP A 50 0.06 3.73 8.26
N LEU A 51 -1.15 4.31 8.22
CA LEU A 51 -1.69 5.11 9.32
C LEU A 51 -2.10 4.26 10.54
N GLU A 52 -2.42 2.98 10.33
CA GLU A 52 -2.65 2.04 11.42
C GLU A 52 -1.34 1.72 12.15
N LYS A 53 -0.24 1.55 11.41
CA LYS A 53 1.09 1.27 11.95
C LYS A 53 1.77 2.52 12.54
N TYR A 54 1.57 3.68 11.91
CA TYR A 54 2.16 4.96 12.28
C TYR A 54 1.08 6.04 12.47
N PRO A 55 0.41 6.06 13.63
CA PRO A 55 -0.62 7.07 13.90
C PRO A 55 -0.03 8.49 13.97
N ASN A 56 -0.87 9.50 13.73
CA ASN A 56 -0.51 10.93 13.76
C ASN A 56 0.53 11.37 12.72
N SER A 57 0.64 10.66 11.61
CA SER A 57 1.58 10.98 10.54
C SER A 57 1.14 12.18 9.70
N ARG A 58 2.11 12.99 9.27
CA ARG A 58 1.84 14.05 8.28
C ARG A 58 1.84 13.49 6.89
N ILE A 59 1.22 14.21 5.96
CA ILE A 59 1.17 13.78 4.56
C ILE A 59 2.56 13.59 3.92
N GLY A 60 3.54 14.39 4.33
CA GLY A 60 4.93 14.24 3.87
C GLY A 60 5.56 12.95 4.38
N ASP A 61 5.31 12.60 5.64
CA ASP A 61 5.85 11.38 6.25
C ASP A 61 5.24 10.13 5.60
N VAL A 62 3.92 10.15 5.36
CA VAL A 62 3.20 9.09 4.63
C VAL A 62 3.74 8.97 3.20
N HIS A 63 3.98 10.09 2.52
CA HIS A 63 4.53 10.07 1.16
C HIS A 63 5.93 9.44 1.11
N HIS A 64 6.80 9.79 2.06
CA HIS A 64 8.16 9.26 2.13
C HIS A 64 8.17 7.75 2.45
N ARG A 65 7.23 7.26 3.26
CA ARG A 65 7.14 5.82 3.60
C ARG A 65 6.53 4.95 2.51
N ILE A 66 5.44 5.40 1.88
CA ILE A 66 4.79 4.64 0.80
C ILE A 66 5.66 4.65 -0.46
N GLY A 67 6.37 5.75 -0.71
CA GLY A 67 7.29 5.91 -1.82
C GLY A 67 7.05 7.22 -2.57
N GLU A 68 8.15 7.90 -2.90
CA GLU A 68 8.16 9.14 -3.68
C GLU A 68 7.73 8.92 -5.15
N GLU A 69 7.62 7.65 -5.57
CA GLU A 69 7.12 7.23 -6.88
C GLU A 69 5.65 7.59 -7.15
N ILE A 70 4.87 7.84 -6.09
CA ILE A 70 3.45 8.24 -6.18
C ILE A 70 3.35 9.76 -6.19
N PRO A 71 2.70 10.40 -7.17
CA PRO A 71 2.54 11.85 -7.16
C PRO A 71 1.82 12.35 -5.89
N LEU A 72 2.41 13.33 -5.19
CA LEU A 72 1.85 13.93 -3.97
C LEU A 72 0.39 14.39 -4.13
N ARG A 73 0.03 14.86 -5.34
CA ARG A 73 -1.35 15.24 -5.67
C ARG A 73 -2.33 14.09 -5.54
N ARG A 74 -1.96 12.87 -5.97
CA ARG A 74 -2.81 11.67 -5.84
C ARG A 74 -2.95 11.26 -4.38
N LEU A 75 -1.86 11.27 -3.63
CA LEU A 75 -1.88 10.98 -2.20
C LEU A 75 -2.79 11.96 -1.43
N ARG A 76 -2.71 13.26 -1.75
CA ARG A 76 -3.61 14.30 -1.20
C ARG A 76 -5.07 14.02 -1.49
N ALA A 77 -5.41 13.72 -2.74
CA ALA A 77 -6.78 13.40 -3.13
C ALA A 77 -7.30 12.16 -2.38
N CYS A 78 -6.47 11.13 -2.26
CA CYS A 78 -6.77 9.91 -1.53
C CYS A 78 -7.05 10.17 -0.04
N ILE A 79 -6.18 10.92 0.64
CA ILE A 79 -6.37 11.28 2.05
C ILE A 79 -7.63 12.12 2.25
N TYR A 80 -7.91 13.09 1.37
CA TYR A 80 -9.14 13.89 1.48
C TYR A 80 -10.40 13.07 1.25
N LYS A 81 -10.36 12.09 0.35
CA LYS A 81 -11.45 11.12 0.16
C LYS A 81 -11.67 10.29 1.43
N LEU A 82 -10.60 9.80 2.06
CA LEU A 82 -10.69 9.02 3.31
C LEU A 82 -11.18 9.85 4.50
N VAL A 83 -10.81 11.13 4.57
CA VAL A 83 -11.37 12.06 5.56
C VAL A 83 -12.86 12.30 5.30
N LYS A 84 -13.27 12.45 4.03
CA LYS A 84 -14.68 12.59 3.65
C LYS A 84 -15.50 11.33 3.97
N GLU A 85 -14.90 10.15 3.81
CA GLU A 85 -15.47 8.86 4.18
C GLU A 85 -15.43 8.59 5.70
N ASN A 86 -14.95 9.54 6.52
CA ASN A 86 -14.78 9.41 7.98
C ASN A 86 -13.90 8.23 8.43
N LYS A 87 -13.08 7.65 7.54
CA LYS A 87 -12.13 6.58 7.88
C LYS A 87 -10.91 7.10 8.63
N ILE A 88 -10.54 8.36 8.39
CA ILE A 88 -9.37 9.02 8.96
C ILE A 88 -9.81 10.37 9.50
N LYS A 89 -9.32 10.74 10.69
CA LYS A 89 -9.52 12.07 11.26
C LYS A 89 -8.24 12.91 11.13
N PRO A 90 -8.36 14.17 10.67
CA PRO A 90 -7.26 15.11 10.75
C PRO A 90 -7.11 15.65 12.19
N SER A 91 -5.89 15.74 12.68
CA SER A 91 -5.50 16.44 13.90
C SER A 91 -4.57 17.60 13.58
N GLY A 92 -4.60 18.65 14.41
CA GLY A 92 -3.70 19.80 14.30
C GLY A 92 -4.15 20.92 13.35
N GLY A 93 -3.37 22.00 13.33
CA GLY A 93 -3.64 23.20 12.54
C GLY A 93 -3.25 23.10 11.06
N LYS A 94 -3.54 24.15 10.27
CA LYS A 94 -3.32 24.19 8.80
C LYS A 94 -1.91 23.73 8.35
N LYS A 95 -0.85 24.14 9.06
CA LYS A 95 0.55 23.85 8.69
C LYS A 95 1.06 22.51 9.22
N PHE A 96 0.46 22.00 10.30
CA PHE A 96 0.92 20.81 11.02
C PHE A 96 -0.17 19.73 11.06
N ARG A 97 -0.94 19.63 9.97
CA ARG A 97 -2.05 18.69 9.89
C ARG A 97 -1.50 17.27 9.84
N SER A 98 -1.84 16.50 10.87
CA SER A 98 -1.55 15.08 11.00
C SER A 98 -2.84 14.28 10.79
N TYR A 99 -2.71 13.01 10.46
CA TYR A 99 -3.82 12.13 10.20
C TYR A 99 -3.74 10.89 11.09
N PHE A 100 -4.87 10.43 11.60
CA PHE A 100 -4.96 9.22 12.42
C PHE A 100 -6.25 8.48 12.13
N ILE A 101 -6.21 7.15 12.26
CA ILE A 101 -7.41 6.32 12.19
C ILE A 101 -8.10 6.39 13.54
N ASP A 102 -9.38 6.76 13.53
CA ASP A 102 -10.19 6.71 14.73
C ASP A 102 -10.63 5.26 14.95
N LYS A 103 -10.00 4.57 15.90
CA LYS A 103 -10.29 3.17 16.23
C LYS A 103 -11.65 2.98 16.94
N ASN A 104 -12.47 4.03 17.00
CA ASN A 104 -13.74 4.05 17.72
C ASN A 104 -14.97 3.73 16.84
N THR A 105 -14.76 3.15 15.66
CA THR A 105 -15.84 2.61 14.83
C THR A 105 -15.92 1.10 15.07
N GLY A 106 -16.57 0.74 16.19
CA GLY A 106 -17.03 -0.63 16.48
C GLY A 106 -18.53 -0.74 16.23
#